data_AF-A0A542DEK8-F1
#
_entry.id   AF-A0A542DEK8-F1
#
_cell.length_a   1.000
_cell.length_b   1.000
_cell.length_c   1.000
_cell.angle_alpha   90.00
_cell.angle_beta   90.00
_cell.angle_gamma   90.00
#
_symmetry.space_group_name_H-M   'P 1'
#
loop_
_entity.id
_entity.type
_entity.pdbx_description
1 polymer ?
#
loop_
_entity_poly.entity_id
_entity_poly.type
_entity_poly.pdbx_seq_one_letter_code
_entity_poly.pdbx_strand_id
1 'polypeptide(L)'
;MRATVAAILLDAASARVRARAGSWALPGTALTTCAFCQEWIAFAEFARTQALSGLGAHRRAGALARRGLDIVPDDSADVRGALTLTAGFADSVVGGEPSAALDEAAGLAAHVENGNRHHLLFSPANVVLWRMSTALESGDPATAAALAETIDPVELEIDSRRTTYLIDSARALYGLGEPDEKVVALLTHAERLGPVRARGNAFARDIVSTMLASARREAVAREIRGLAARMGMVRTGA
;
A
#
# COMPACT_ATOMS: atom_id res chain seq x y z
N MET A 1 0.91 -10.27 18.42
CA MET A 1 1.70 -9.11 18.89
C MET A 1 2.63 -8.68 17.77
N ARG A 2 2.36 -7.53 17.10
CA ARG A 2 3.33 -6.69 16.36
C ARG A 2 2.60 -5.56 15.64
N ALA A 3 2.53 -4.42 16.32
CA ALA A 3 2.40 -3.11 15.71
C ALA A 3 3.80 -2.66 15.28
N THR A 4 4.10 -2.55 13.98
CA THR A 4 5.41 -2.02 13.53
C THR A 4 5.39 -1.35 12.15
N VAL A 5 4.30 -0.70 11.75
CA VAL A 5 4.32 0.10 10.49
C VAL A 5 3.87 1.56 10.67
N ALA A 6 3.28 1.93 11.82
CA ALA A 6 2.85 3.30 12.07
C ALA A 6 3.97 4.27 12.50
N ALA A 7 5.19 3.80 12.78
CA ALA A 7 6.17 4.60 13.52
C ALA A 7 7.04 5.55 12.68
N ILE A 8 7.08 5.43 11.35
CA ILE A 8 8.04 6.21 10.53
C ILE A 8 7.47 7.56 10.05
N LEU A 9 6.14 7.77 10.12
CA LEU A 9 5.51 9.02 9.71
C LEU A 9 5.22 10.01 10.87
N LEU A 10 5.38 9.59 12.13
CA LEU A 10 4.91 10.37 13.29
C LEU A 10 5.95 11.31 13.92
N ASP A 11 7.25 11.18 13.62
CA ASP A 11 8.29 11.89 14.38
C ASP A 11 8.64 13.28 13.82
N ALA A 12 8.35 13.54 12.53
CA ALA A 12 8.59 14.85 11.92
C ALA A 12 7.43 15.85 12.15
N ALA A 13 6.20 15.35 12.38
CA ALA A 13 5.01 16.19 12.52
C ALA A 13 4.89 16.80 13.92
N SER A 14 5.29 16.06 14.96
CA SER A 14 5.12 16.45 16.36
C SER A 14 6.05 17.60 16.81
N ALA A 15 7.21 17.76 16.18
CA ALA A 15 8.15 18.84 16.48
C ALA A 15 7.72 20.21 15.89
N ARG A 16 7.07 20.23 14.73
CA ARG A 16 6.65 21.49 14.08
C ARG A 16 5.30 22.02 14.58
N VAL A 17 4.39 21.14 15.02
CA VAL A 17 3.10 21.55 15.60
C VAL A 17 3.29 22.37 16.89
N ARG A 18 4.30 22.05 17.70
CA ARG A 18 4.59 22.81 18.95
C ARG A 18 5.29 24.15 18.71
N ALA A 19 5.98 24.34 17.59
CA ALA A 19 6.77 25.55 17.34
C ALA A 19 5.93 26.72 16.79
N ARG A 20 4.69 26.48 16.33
CA ARG A 20 3.78 27.53 15.81
C ARG A 20 2.46 27.68 16.56
N ALA A 21 2.11 26.74 17.44
CA ALA A 21 0.93 26.85 18.28
C ALA A 21 1.22 27.72 19.52
N GLY A 22 1.19 29.04 19.32
CA GLY A 22 0.81 29.94 20.41
C GLY A 22 -0.55 29.51 20.97
N SER A 23 -0.79 29.72 22.25
CA SER A 23 -1.99 29.27 22.96
C SER A 23 -3.30 29.74 22.31
N TRP A 24 -3.98 28.85 21.59
CA TRP A 24 -5.36 29.08 21.15
C TRP A 24 -6.19 27.82 21.44
N ALA A 25 -6.87 27.82 22.58
CA ALA A 25 -8.01 26.93 22.79
C ALA A 25 -9.17 27.47 21.95
N LEU A 26 -9.25 27.07 20.68
CA LEU A 26 -10.40 27.38 19.83
C LEU A 26 -11.53 26.39 20.13
N PRO A 27 -12.80 26.83 20.18
CA PRO A 27 -13.94 25.94 20.34
C PRO A 27 -13.97 24.90 19.22
N GLY A 28 -14.32 23.65 19.54
CA GLY A 28 -14.19 22.50 18.63
C GLY A 28 -14.91 22.63 17.28
N THR A 29 -15.90 23.51 17.16
CA THR A 29 -16.60 23.83 15.91
C THR A 29 -15.82 24.76 14.97
N ALA A 30 -14.92 25.60 15.50
CA ALA A 30 -14.09 26.49 14.70
C ALA A 30 -12.95 25.74 14.00
N LEU A 31 -12.51 24.62 14.59
CA LEU A 31 -11.50 23.73 14.00
C LEU A 31 -12.05 22.96 12.80
N THR A 32 -13.34 22.60 12.80
CA THR A 32 -13.98 21.90 11.68
C THR A 32 -14.35 22.80 10.50
N THR A 33 -14.29 24.13 10.65
CA THR A 33 -14.56 25.09 9.56
C THR A 33 -13.31 25.75 8.98
N CYS A 34 -12.16 25.63 9.66
CA CYS A 34 -10.90 26.20 9.19
C CYS A 34 -10.25 25.22 8.19
N ALA A 35 -10.11 25.63 6.92
CA ALA A 35 -9.54 24.80 5.84
C ALA A 35 -8.18 24.19 6.19
N PHE A 36 -7.30 24.96 6.84
CA PHE A 36 -6.02 24.46 7.33
C PHE A 36 -6.19 23.32 8.36
N CYS A 37 -7.12 23.47 9.30
CA CYS A 37 -7.40 22.43 10.29
C CYS A 37 -8.05 21.20 9.65
N GLN A 38 -8.94 21.39 8.69
CA GLN A 38 -9.61 20.32 7.94
C GLN A 38 -8.61 19.45 7.16
N GLU A 39 -7.64 20.05 6.48
CA GLU A 39 -6.59 19.32 5.77
C GLU A 39 -5.81 18.39 6.72
N TRP A 40 -5.38 18.90 7.88
CA TRP A 40 -4.66 18.08 8.87
C TRP A 40 -5.52 16.97 9.49
N ILE A 41 -6.82 17.21 9.67
CA ILE A 41 -7.74 16.16 10.15
C ILE A 41 -7.91 15.09 9.06
N ALA A 42 -8.09 15.47 7.80
CA ALA A 42 -8.20 14.53 6.68
C ALA A 42 -6.92 13.70 6.52
N PHE A 43 -5.75 14.34 6.61
CA PHE A 43 -4.45 13.66 6.62
C PHE A 43 -4.31 12.69 7.81
N ALA A 44 -4.78 13.07 9.00
CA ALA A 44 -4.79 12.17 10.15
C ALA A 44 -5.72 10.97 9.95
N GLU A 45 -6.89 11.17 9.33
CA GLU A 45 -7.78 10.06 8.98
C GLU A 45 -7.12 9.13 7.96
N PHE A 46 -6.43 9.65 6.95
CA PHE A 46 -5.60 8.85 6.04
C PHE A 46 -4.55 8.02 6.81
N ALA A 47 -3.78 8.62 7.72
CA ALA A 47 -2.79 7.87 8.50
C ALA A 47 -3.42 6.71 9.30
N ARG A 48 -4.64 6.90 9.81
CA ARG A 48 -5.41 5.86 10.51
C ARG A 48 -5.91 4.77 9.58
N THR A 49 -6.27 5.09 8.33
CA THR A 49 -6.67 4.06 7.35
C THR A 49 -5.53 3.11 7.05
N GLN A 50 -4.29 3.61 6.96
CA GLN A 50 -3.10 2.80 6.70
C GLN A 50 -2.85 1.79 7.84
N ALA A 51 -3.01 2.24 9.09
CA ALA A 51 -2.90 1.36 10.26
C ALA A 51 -3.98 0.28 10.27
N LEU A 52 -5.23 0.62 9.95
CA LEU A 52 -6.34 -0.33 9.91
C LEU A 52 -6.24 -1.33 8.76
N SER A 53 -5.79 -0.88 7.58
CA SER A 53 -5.58 -1.75 6.41
C SER A 53 -4.50 -2.78 6.71
N GLY A 54 -3.41 -2.39 7.40
CA GLY A 54 -2.38 -3.33 7.87
C GLY A 54 -2.87 -4.37 8.89
N LEU A 55 -4.02 -4.14 9.53
CA LEU A 55 -4.68 -5.08 10.44
C LEU A 55 -5.82 -5.88 9.77
N GLY A 56 -6.03 -5.72 8.47
CA GLY A 56 -7.14 -6.36 7.74
C GLY A 56 -8.51 -5.71 7.99
N ALA A 57 -8.58 -4.56 8.68
CA ALA A 57 -9.83 -3.88 9.01
C ALA A 57 -10.33 -2.99 7.86
N HIS A 58 -10.36 -3.52 6.63
CA HIS A 58 -10.60 -2.77 5.38
C HIS A 58 -11.95 -2.04 5.38
N ARG A 59 -13.03 -2.67 5.87
CA ARG A 59 -14.33 -1.99 6.00
C ARG A 59 -14.27 -0.71 6.86
N ARG A 60 -13.51 -0.75 7.95
CA ARG A 60 -13.32 0.42 8.83
C ARG A 60 -12.38 1.45 8.19
N ALA A 61 -11.34 1.00 7.49
CA ALA A 61 -10.44 1.85 6.74
C ALA A 61 -11.19 2.64 5.65
N GLY A 62 -12.04 1.98 4.85
CA GLY A 62 -12.88 2.64 3.84
C GLY A 62 -13.87 3.64 4.44
N ALA A 63 -14.52 3.30 5.56
CA ALA A 63 -15.41 4.23 6.26
C ALA A 63 -14.66 5.47 6.81
N LEU A 64 -13.41 5.32 7.23
CA LEU A 64 -12.55 6.44 7.63
C LEU A 64 -12.09 7.27 6.44
N ALA A 65 -11.72 6.62 5.33
CA ALA A 65 -11.33 7.30 4.11
C ALA A 65 -12.42 8.24 3.61
N ARG A 66 -13.67 7.74 3.55
CA ARG A 66 -14.84 8.55 3.13
C ARG A 66 -15.11 9.73 4.06
N ARG A 67 -14.96 9.56 5.38
CA ARG A 67 -15.06 10.71 6.30
C ARG A 67 -13.96 11.75 6.09
N GLY A 68 -12.76 11.31 5.73
CA GLY A 68 -11.69 12.23 5.32
C GLY A 68 -12.06 12.99 4.05
N LEU A 69 -12.67 12.32 3.07
CA LEU A 69 -13.12 12.93 1.81
C LEU A 69 -14.23 13.97 2.02
N ASP A 70 -15.10 13.78 3.01
CA ASP A 70 -16.18 14.72 3.35
C ASP A 70 -15.65 16.07 3.87
N ILE A 71 -14.41 16.11 4.37
CA ILE A 71 -13.83 17.31 5.02
C ILE A 71 -12.58 17.84 4.34
N VAL A 72 -11.93 17.08 3.45
CA VAL A 72 -10.68 17.51 2.82
C VAL A 72 -10.94 18.73 1.92
N PRO A 73 -10.13 19.80 2.02
CA PRO A 73 -10.26 20.96 1.15
C PRO A 73 -10.03 20.62 -0.33
N ASP A 74 -10.64 21.38 -1.24
CA ASP A 74 -10.55 21.13 -2.69
C ASP A 74 -9.14 21.32 -3.26
N ASP A 75 -8.32 22.16 -2.64
CA ASP A 75 -6.94 22.41 -3.05
C ASP A 75 -5.92 21.41 -2.46
N SER A 76 -6.37 20.46 -1.64
CA SER A 76 -5.56 19.36 -1.07
C SER A 76 -5.65 18.08 -1.92
N ALA A 77 -5.31 18.19 -3.20
CA ALA A 77 -5.45 17.10 -4.18
C ALA A 77 -4.69 15.81 -3.82
N ASP A 78 -3.54 15.92 -3.14
CA ASP A 78 -2.73 14.77 -2.70
C ASP A 78 -3.40 13.99 -1.55
N VAL A 79 -3.94 14.70 -0.55
CA VAL A 79 -4.70 14.09 0.55
C VAL A 79 -5.99 13.48 0.02
N ARG A 80 -6.74 14.23 -0.81
CA ARG A 80 -7.97 13.73 -1.45
C ARG A 80 -7.68 12.46 -2.25
N GLY A 81 -6.70 12.50 -3.13
CA GLY A 81 -6.31 11.36 -3.95
C GLY A 81 -5.89 10.12 -3.14
N ALA A 82 -5.12 10.31 -2.07
CA ALA A 82 -4.71 9.21 -1.19
C ALA A 82 -5.90 8.58 -0.43
N LEU A 83 -6.87 9.39 0.01
CA LEU A 83 -8.11 8.92 0.62
C LEU A 83 -9.00 8.20 -0.41
N THR A 84 -9.13 8.74 -1.62
CA THR A 84 -9.89 8.13 -2.72
C THR A 84 -9.32 6.76 -3.09
N LEU A 85 -7.99 6.62 -3.23
CA LEU A 85 -7.33 5.31 -3.43
C LEU A 85 -7.65 4.32 -2.30
N THR A 86 -7.61 4.79 -1.05
CA THR A 86 -7.91 3.97 0.11
C THR A 86 -9.36 3.48 0.08
N ALA A 87 -10.30 4.36 -0.27
CA ALA A 87 -11.72 4.01 -0.36
C ALA A 87 -11.96 2.95 -1.44
N GLY A 88 -11.44 3.17 -2.66
CA GLY A 88 -11.56 2.20 -3.77
C GLY A 88 -10.96 0.84 -3.43
N PHE A 89 -9.74 0.81 -2.88
CA PHE A 89 -9.11 -0.44 -2.44
C PHE A 89 -9.90 -1.13 -1.32
N ALA A 90 -10.41 -0.38 -0.35
CA ALA A 90 -11.23 -0.96 0.70
C ALA A 90 -12.53 -1.57 0.15
N ASP A 91 -13.14 -0.92 -0.84
CA ASP A 91 -14.33 -1.41 -1.51
C ASP A 91 -14.04 -2.69 -2.30
N SER A 92 -12.91 -2.81 -3.01
CA SER A 92 -12.55 -4.06 -3.71
C SER A 92 -12.40 -5.25 -2.75
N VAL A 93 -11.72 -5.04 -1.60
CA VAL A 93 -11.52 -6.09 -0.60
C VAL A 93 -12.84 -6.59 0.01
N VAL A 94 -13.86 -5.74 0.10
CA VAL A 94 -15.18 -6.13 0.65
C VAL A 94 -16.20 -6.52 -0.43
N GLY A 95 -15.76 -6.66 -1.69
CA GLY A 95 -16.60 -7.08 -2.82
C GLY A 95 -17.46 -5.97 -3.45
N GLY A 96 -17.07 -4.71 -3.26
CA GLY A 96 -17.68 -3.53 -3.89
C GLY A 96 -17.06 -3.16 -5.25
N GLU A 97 -17.45 -2.00 -5.75
CA GLU A 97 -17.03 -1.47 -7.05
C GLU A 97 -15.94 -0.39 -6.85
N PRO A 98 -14.68 -0.60 -7.28
CA PRO A 98 -13.59 0.33 -7.03
C PRO A 98 -13.29 1.31 -8.19
N SER A 99 -13.82 1.11 -9.40
CA SER A 99 -13.36 1.79 -10.61
C SER A 99 -13.56 3.30 -10.55
N ALA A 100 -14.73 3.77 -10.08
CA ALA A 100 -15.01 5.20 -10.00
C ALA A 100 -13.98 5.94 -9.12
N ALA A 101 -13.64 5.37 -7.97
CA ALA A 101 -12.63 5.94 -7.07
C ALA A 101 -11.22 5.87 -7.69
N LEU A 102 -10.86 4.76 -8.35
CA LEU A 102 -9.55 4.62 -8.98
C LEU A 102 -9.37 5.56 -10.17
N ASP A 103 -10.43 5.85 -10.94
CA ASP A 103 -10.44 6.80 -12.05
C ASP A 103 -10.35 8.24 -11.56
N GLU A 104 -11.10 8.59 -10.51
CA GLU A 104 -10.96 9.89 -9.84
C GLU A 104 -9.53 10.11 -9.32
N ALA A 105 -8.95 9.11 -8.64
CA ALA A 105 -7.58 9.18 -8.15
C ALA A 105 -6.56 9.34 -9.29
N ALA A 106 -6.76 8.67 -10.43
CA ALA A 106 -5.91 8.86 -11.60
C ALA A 106 -5.99 10.29 -12.15
N GLY A 107 -7.20 10.84 -12.23
CA GLY A 107 -7.42 12.24 -12.63
C GLY A 107 -6.74 13.23 -11.69
N LEU A 108 -6.82 13.00 -10.37
CA LEU A 108 -6.15 13.84 -9.36
C LEU A 108 -4.62 13.75 -9.48
N ALA A 109 -4.07 12.56 -9.67
CA ALA A 109 -2.61 12.36 -9.74
C ALA A 109 -1.97 13.06 -10.95
N ALA A 110 -2.73 13.31 -12.03
CA ALA A 110 -2.25 14.08 -13.18
C ALA A 110 -1.97 15.57 -12.87
N HIS A 111 -2.52 16.08 -11.76
CA HIS A 111 -2.43 17.49 -11.37
C HIS A 111 -1.55 17.73 -10.13
N VAL A 112 -0.95 16.68 -9.58
CA VAL A 112 -0.08 16.78 -8.40
C VAL A 112 1.34 17.10 -8.88
N GLU A 113 1.76 18.36 -8.75
CA GLU A 113 3.13 18.77 -9.05
C GLU A 113 4.16 18.04 -8.18
N ASN A 114 5.41 18.00 -8.66
CA ASN A 114 6.55 17.42 -7.98
C ASN A 114 6.64 17.90 -6.52
N GLY A 115 6.52 16.95 -5.58
CA GLY A 115 6.61 17.24 -4.15
C GLY A 115 5.26 17.27 -3.43
N ASN A 116 4.38 16.29 -3.74
CA ASN A 116 3.39 15.73 -2.82
C ASN A 116 3.56 16.28 -1.39
N ARG A 117 2.72 17.26 -1.04
CA ARG A 117 2.97 18.21 0.06
C ARG A 117 3.15 17.49 1.39
N HIS A 118 2.49 16.34 1.52
CA HIS A 118 2.47 15.51 2.72
C HIS A 118 3.29 14.23 2.58
N HIS A 119 4.08 14.08 1.52
CA HIS A 119 4.87 12.88 1.22
C HIS A 119 4.04 11.57 1.24
N LEU A 120 2.79 11.64 0.81
CA LEU A 120 1.83 10.54 0.76
C LEU A 120 2.16 9.46 -0.29
N LEU A 121 3.20 9.69 -1.10
CA LEU A 121 3.55 8.93 -2.32
C LEU A 121 2.41 8.87 -3.35
N PHE A 122 1.48 9.81 -3.31
CA PHE A 122 0.43 9.99 -4.31
C PHE A 122 1.05 10.55 -5.59
N SER A 123 1.22 9.67 -6.58
CA SER A 123 1.79 9.91 -7.89
C SER A 123 1.12 9.01 -8.91
N PRO A 124 1.21 9.29 -10.23
CA PRO A 124 0.65 8.42 -11.27
C PRO A 124 1.14 6.97 -11.16
N ALA A 125 2.45 6.77 -10.96
CA ALA A 125 3.06 5.47 -10.74
C ALA A 125 2.46 4.74 -9.52
N ASN A 126 2.27 5.44 -8.39
CA ASN A 126 1.63 4.83 -7.24
C ASN A 126 0.15 4.52 -7.48
N VAL A 127 -0.59 5.34 -8.24
CA VAL A 127 -1.98 4.99 -8.63
C VAL A 127 -2.02 3.66 -9.38
N VAL A 128 -1.12 3.44 -10.33
CA VAL A 128 -1.02 2.16 -11.06
C VAL A 128 -0.74 1.00 -10.10
N LEU A 129 0.18 1.17 -9.15
CA LEU A 129 0.45 0.14 -8.14
C LEU A 129 -0.80 -0.19 -7.30
N TRP A 130 -1.60 0.80 -6.91
CA TRP A 130 -2.85 0.56 -6.19
C TRP A 130 -3.91 -0.13 -7.07
N ARG A 131 -3.94 0.15 -8.37
CA ARG A 131 -4.80 -0.59 -9.33
C ARG A 131 -4.37 -2.05 -9.45
N MET A 132 -3.07 -2.33 -9.48
CA MET A 132 -2.55 -3.71 -9.44
C MET A 132 -3.04 -4.44 -8.18
N SER A 133 -2.83 -3.85 -7.00
CA SER A 133 -3.28 -4.45 -5.74
C SER A 133 -4.80 -4.66 -5.75
N THR A 134 -5.57 -3.69 -6.25
CA THR A 134 -7.03 -3.78 -6.34
C THR A 134 -7.49 -4.94 -7.24
N ALA A 135 -6.90 -5.06 -8.43
CA ALA A 135 -7.21 -6.15 -9.36
C ALA A 135 -6.94 -7.53 -8.73
N LEU A 136 -5.83 -7.68 -8.00
CA LEU A 136 -5.52 -8.91 -7.27
C LEU A 136 -6.55 -9.24 -6.19
N GLU A 137 -7.02 -8.26 -5.42
CA GLU A 137 -8.07 -8.48 -4.41
C GLU A 137 -9.42 -8.84 -5.05
N SER A 138 -9.68 -8.35 -6.27
CA SER A 138 -10.84 -8.73 -7.08
C SER A 138 -10.69 -10.07 -7.83
N GLY A 139 -9.56 -10.77 -7.66
CA GLY A 139 -9.32 -12.06 -8.31
C GLY A 139 -8.96 -11.97 -9.79
N ASP A 140 -8.45 -10.83 -10.25
CA ASP A 140 -8.04 -10.58 -11.63
C ASP A 140 -6.51 -10.41 -11.75
N PRO A 141 -5.75 -11.52 -11.76
CA PRO A 141 -4.29 -11.47 -11.91
C PRO A 141 -3.86 -11.04 -13.32
N ALA A 142 -4.71 -11.18 -14.33
CA ALA A 142 -4.40 -10.78 -15.70
C ALA A 142 -4.30 -9.26 -15.82
N THR A 143 -5.29 -8.54 -15.28
CA THR A 143 -5.24 -7.07 -15.22
C THR A 143 -4.07 -6.57 -14.39
N ALA A 144 -3.76 -7.22 -13.25
CA ALA A 144 -2.60 -6.85 -12.45
C ALA A 144 -1.27 -7.02 -13.19
N ALA A 145 -1.11 -8.11 -13.95
CA ALA A 145 0.08 -8.34 -14.78
C ALA A 145 0.20 -7.30 -15.91
N ALA A 146 -0.90 -7.00 -16.60
CA ALA A 146 -0.92 -5.98 -17.65
C ALA A 146 -0.55 -4.60 -17.11
N LEU A 147 -1.09 -4.22 -15.94
CA LEU A 147 -0.75 -2.96 -15.28
C LEU A 147 0.74 -2.90 -14.86
N ALA A 148 1.33 -4.02 -14.44
CA ALA A 148 2.74 -4.08 -14.07
C ALA A 148 3.67 -3.69 -15.23
N GLU A 149 3.28 -3.95 -16.48
CA GLU A 149 4.05 -3.58 -17.67
C GLU A 149 3.99 -2.07 -17.99
N THR A 150 3.04 -1.34 -17.39
CA THR A 150 2.82 0.10 -17.68
C THR A 150 3.61 1.04 -16.78
N ILE A 151 4.30 0.51 -15.77
CA ILE A 151 5.02 1.29 -14.77
C ILE A 151 6.52 0.97 -14.81
N ASP A 152 7.36 2.01 -14.83
CA ASP A 152 8.79 1.84 -14.54
C ASP A 152 8.98 1.79 -13.00
N PRO A 153 9.51 0.70 -12.43
CA PRO A 153 9.75 0.62 -10.98
C PRO A 153 10.63 1.73 -10.40
N VAL A 154 11.41 2.44 -11.23
CA VAL A 154 12.18 3.61 -10.80
C VAL A 154 11.27 4.75 -10.34
N GLU A 155 10.10 4.93 -10.99
CA GLU A 155 9.10 5.95 -10.65
C GLU A 155 8.42 5.72 -9.30
N LEU A 156 8.50 4.49 -8.77
CA LEU A 156 8.11 4.19 -7.40
C LEU A 156 9.22 4.67 -6.46
N GLU A 157 9.15 5.94 -6.06
CA GLU A 157 10.23 6.70 -5.41
C GLU A 157 10.95 5.98 -4.26
N ILE A 158 10.22 5.19 -3.46
CA ILE A 158 10.76 4.50 -2.28
C ILE A 158 10.72 2.98 -2.40
N ASP A 159 11.69 2.32 -1.77
CA ASP A 159 11.85 0.86 -1.81
C ASP A 159 10.66 0.09 -1.26
N SER A 160 9.89 0.68 -0.34
CA SER A 160 8.68 0.04 0.16
C SER A 160 7.59 -0.11 -0.91
N ARG A 161 7.51 0.84 -1.86
CA ARG A 161 6.60 0.77 -3.02
C ARG A 161 7.13 -0.19 -4.07
N ARG A 162 8.42 -0.12 -4.40
CA ARG A 162 9.09 -1.08 -5.29
C ARG A 162 8.97 -2.53 -4.79
N THR A 163 9.12 -2.74 -3.48
CA THR A 163 8.93 -4.07 -2.86
C THR A 163 7.48 -4.54 -3.00
N THR A 164 6.51 -3.64 -2.84
CA THR A 164 5.08 -3.97 -3.03
C THR A 164 4.80 -4.33 -4.48
N TYR A 165 5.32 -3.56 -5.44
CA TYR A 165 5.27 -3.87 -6.87
C TYR A 165 5.81 -5.27 -7.17
N LEU A 166 7.01 -5.61 -6.68
CA LEU A 166 7.60 -6.93 -6.91
C LEU A 166 6.75 -8.07 -6.34
N ILE A 167 6.14 -7.87 -5.16
CA ILE A 167 5.25 -8.87 -4.54
C ILE A 167 3.95 -9.01 -5.34
N ASP A 168 3.32 -7.91 -5.74
CA ASP A 168 2.07 -7.95 -6.49
C ASP A 168 2.27 -8.49 -7.92
N SER A 169 3.39 -8.17 -8.57
CA SER A 169 3.79 -8.83 -9.82
C SER A 169 3.99 -10.33 -9.63
N ALA A 170 4.62 -10.76 -8.53
CA ALA A 170 4.76 -12.18 -8.24
C ALA A 170 3.40 -12.87 -8.02
N ARG A 171 2.47 -12.21 -7.30
CA ARG A 171 1.09 -12.69 -7.11
C ARG A 171 0.36 -12.82 -8.45
N ALA A 172 0.48 -11.83 -9.33
CA ALA A 172 -0.14 -11.84 -10.64
C ALA A 172 0.38 -13.00 -11.50
N LEU A 173 1.70 -13.15 -11.64
CA LEU A 173 2.31 -14.24 -12.40
C LEU A 173 1.95 -15.62 -11.81
N TYR A 174 1.95 -15.74 -10.48
CA TYR A 174 1.55 -16.98 -9.81
C TYR A 174 0.08 -17.35 -10.10
N GLY A 175 -0.83 -16.37 -10.02
CA GLY A 175 -2.25 -16.57 -10.33
C GLY A 175 -2.52 -16.94 -11.79
N LEU A 176 -1.66 -16.50 -12.71
CA LEU A 176 -1.72 -16.86 -14.13
C LEU A 176 -1.09 -18.23 -14.45
N GLY A 177 -0.47 -18.89 -13.47
CA GLY A 177 0.25 -20.15 -13.70
C GLY A 177 1.51 -19.98 -14.55
N GLU A 178 2.13 -18.79 -14.53
CA GLU A 178 3.42 -18.55 -15.17
C GLU A 178 4.53 -19.39 -14.52
N PRO A 179 5.66 -19.64 -15.22
CA PRO A 179 6.73 -20.49 -14.72
C PRO A 179 7.22 -20.07 -13.33
N ASP A 180 7.32 -21.06 -12.43
CA ASP A 180 7.77 -20.91 -11.04
C ASP A 180 9.04 -20.07 -10.90
N GLU A 181 10.00 -20.21 -11.82
CA GLU A 181 11.25 -19.44 -11.80
C GLU A 181 11.02 -17.92 -11.84
N LYS A 182 10.02 -17.45 -12.60
CA LYS A 182 9.69 -16.02 -12.68
C LYS A 182 9.12 -15.52 -11.36
N VAL A 183 8.22 -16.29 -10.75
CA VAL A 183 7.59 -15.96 -9.46
C VAL A 183 8.66 -15.89 -8.36
N VAL A 184 9.53 -16.89 -8.29
CA VAL A 184 10.60 -16.97 -7.30
C VAL A 184 11.61 -15.84 -7.45
N ALA A 185 11.97 -15.50 -8.69
CA ALA A 185 12.89 -14.39 -8.96
C ALA A 185 12.33 -13.06 -8.42
N LEU A 186 11.04 -12.78 -8.63
CA LEU A 186 10.38 -11.58 -8.11
C LEU A 186 10.31 -11.58 -6.58
N LEU A 187 9.90 -12.70 -5.96
CA LEU A 187 9.83 -12.79 -4.50
C LEU A 187 11.21 -12.67 -3.84
N THR A 188 12.24 -13.27 -4.44
CA THR A 188 13.62 -13.14 -3.97
C THR A 188 14.14 -11.71 -4.13
N HIS A 189 13.81 -11.04 -5.23
CA HIS A 189 14.14 -9.63 -5.41
C HIS A 189 13.44 -8.76 -4.37
N ALA A 190 12.13 -8.95 -4.17
CA ALA A 190 11.37 -8.23 -3.15
C ALA A 190 11.99 -8.41 -1.75
N GLU A 191 12.44 -9.62 -1.42
CA GLU A 191 13.05 -9.89 -0.13
C GLU A 191 14.43 -9.26 0.06
N ARG A 192 15.24 -9.15 -1.00
CA ARG A 192 16.50 -8.41 -0.95
C ARG A 192 16.28 -6.91 -0.79
N LEU A 193 15.28 -6.35 -1.49
CA LEU A 193 14.99 -4.92 -1.48
C LEU A 193 14.32 -4.47 -0.18
N GLY A 194 13.34 -5.22 0.30
CA GLY A 194 12.53 -4.89 1.48
C GLY A 194 12.30 -6.09 2.39
N PRO A 195 13.33 -6.59 3.10
CA PRO A 195 13.27 -7.87 3.81
C PRO A 195 12.16 -7.93 4.87
N VAL A 196 11.98 -6.88 5.67
CA VAL A 196 10.93 -6.84 6.71
C VAL A 196 9.54 -6.97 6.09
N ARG A 197 9.29 -6.25 4.99
CA ARG A 197 7.99 -6.23 4.29
C ARG A 197 7.74 -7.55 3.58
N ALA A 198 8.70 -8.02 2.78
CA ALA A 198 8.54 -9.25 2.00
C ALA A 198 8.37 -10.48 2.89
N ARG A 199 9.19 -10.62 3.95
CA ARG A 199 9.13 -11.79 4.85
C ARG A 199 7.85 -11.84 5.68
N GLY A 200 7.27 -10.67 5.99
CA GLY A 200 6.03 -10.53 6.73
C GLY A 200 4.76 -10.50 5.88
N ASN A 201 4.88 -10.40 4.56
CA ASN A 201 3.72 -10.30 3.67
C ASN A 201 2.98 -11.65 3.57
N ALA A 202 1.69 -11.65 3.90
CA ALA A 202 0.89 -12.89 3.95
C ALA A 202 0.81 -13.61 2.60
N PHE A 203 0.62 -12.88 1.50
CA PHE A 203 0.53 -13.46 0.15
C PHE A 203 1.86 -14.04 -0.33
N ALA A 204 2.97 -13.34 -0.09
CA ALA A 204 4.29 -13.86 -0.42
C ALA A 204 4.57 -15.18 0.36
N ARG A 205 4.19 -15.23 1.64
CA ARG A 205 4.33 -16.44 2.46
C ARG A 205 3.43 -17.57 1.98
N ASP A 206 2.22 -17.27 1.54
CA ASP A 206 1.28 -18.28 1.02
C ASP A 206 1.80 -18.93 -0.27
N ILE A 207 2.29 -18.10 -1.21
CA ILE A 207 2.95 -18.59 -2.43
C ILE A 207 4.16 -19.45 -2.08
N VAL A 208 5.05 -18.97 -1.20
CA VAL A 208 6.23 -19.73 -0.75
C VAL A 208 5.84 -21.06 -0.09
N SER A 209 4.79 -21.05 0.74
CA SER A 209 4.29 -22.25 1.42
C SER A 209 3.76 -23.28 0.41
N THR A 210 3.03 -22.81 -0.59
CA THR A 210 2.48 -23.70 -1.63
C THR A 210 3.60 -24.27 -2.49
N MET A 211 4.53 -23.42 -2.94
CA MET A 211 5.68 -23.85 -3.75
C MET A 211 6.62 -24.78 -2.99
N LEU A 212 6.75 -24.67 -1.66
CA LEU A 212 7.51 -25.64 -0.85
C LEU A 212 6.96 -27.06 -1.00
N ALA A 213 5.64 -27.22 -1.15
CA ALA A 213 4.99 -28.51 -1.28
C ALA A 213 4.94 -29.02 -2.73
N SER A 214 4.97 -28.13 -3.73
CA SER A 214 4.70 -28.48 -5.13
C SER A 214 5.88 -28.33 -6.09
N ALA A 215 6.94 -27.62 -5.72
CA ALA A 215 8.06 -27.32 -6.62
C ALA A 215 8.78 -28.61 -7.07
N ARG A 216 8.75 -28.89 -8.38
CA ARG A 216 9.34 -30.11 -8.97
C ARG A 216 10.79 -29.92 -9.41
N ARG A 217 11.17 -28.71 -9.79
CA ARG A 217 12.52 -28.39 -10.26
C ARG A 217 13.42 -28.10 -9.06
N GLU A 218 14.55 -28.80 -8.98
CA GLU A 218 15.45 -28.70 -7.82
C GLU A 218 15.98 -27.26 -7.60
N ALA A 219 16.26 -26.52 -8.67
CA ALA A 219 16.72 -25.13 -8.57
C ALA A 219 15.67 -24.23 -7.87
N VAL A 220 14.41 -24.31 -8.31
CA VAL A 220 13.26 -23.61 -7.70
C VAL A 220 13.08 -24.05 -6.25
N ALA A 221 13.06 -25.36 -6.00
CA ALA A 221 12.86 -25.91 -4.66
C ALA A 221 13.94 -25.45 -3.67
N ARG A 222 15.19 -25.31 -4.13
CA ARG A 222 16.29 -24.79 -3.31
C ARG A 222 16.11 -23.31 -2.97
N GLU A 223 15.75 -22.48 -3.93
CA GLU A 223 15.52 -21.04 -3.69
C GLU A 223 14.35 -20.81 -2.75
N ILE A 224 13.24 -21.52 -2.96
CA ILE A 224 12.05 -21.47 -2.10
C ILE A 224 12.37 -21.93 -0.68
N ARG A 225 13.14 -23.02 -0.49
CA ARG A 225 13.62 -23.43 0.85
C ARG A 225 14.45 -22.35 1.54
N GLY A 226 15.35 -21.70 0.79
CA GLY A 226 16.16 -20.61 1.31
C GLY A 226 15.30 -19.40 1.73
N LEU A 227 14.33 -19.01 0.90
CA LEU A 227 13.40 -17.93 1.20
C LEU A 227 12.53 -18.26 2.42
N ALA A 228 11.96 -19.47 2.47
CA ALA A 228 11.17 -19.96 3.59
C ALA A 228 11.94 -19.96 4.91
N ALA A 229 13.24 -20.30 4.90
CA ALA A 229 14.10 -20.22 6.08
C ALA A 229 14.24 -18.78 6.57
N ARG A 230 14.51 -17.82 5.67
CA ARG A 230 14.60 -16.38 6.03
C ARG A 230 13.25 -15.80 6.48
N MET A 231 12.14 -16.38 6.01
CA MET A 231 10.78 -16.07 6.46
C MET A 231 10.40 -16.74 7.79
N GLY A 232 11.24 -17.61 8.36
CA GLY A 232 10.93 -18.35 9.57
C GLY A 232 9.78 -19.35 9.40
N MET A 233 9.57 -19.87 8.19
CA MET A 233 8.50 -20.82 7.86
C MET A 233 8.93 -22.28 8.02
N VAL A 234 10.23 -22.55 7.97
CA VAL A 234 10.79 -23.87 8.23
C VAL A 234 11.53 -23.85 9.56
N ARG A 235 11.36 -24.89 10.38
CA ARG A 235 12.22 -25.08 11.54
C ARG A 235 13.62 -25.41 11.03
N THR A 236 14.56 -24.49 11.22
CA THR A 236 15.97 -24.85 11.25
C THR A 236 16.14 -25.78 12.45
N GLY A 237 16.55 -27.03 12.21
CA GLY A 237 16.73 -28.04 13.26
C GLY A 237 17.58 -27.50 14.41
N ALA A 238 17.14 -27.79 15.62
CA ALA A 238 17.96 -27.72 16.83
C ALA A 238 18.89 -28.93 16.88
#